data_AF-X1SQR3-F1
#
_entry.id   AF-X1SQR3-F1
#
_cell.length_a   1.000
_cell.length_b   1.000
_cell.length_c   1.000
_cell.angle_alpha   90.00
_cell.angle_beta   90.00
_cell.angle_gamma   90.00
#
_symmetry.space_group_name_H-M   'P 1'
#
loop_
_entity.id
_entity.type
_entity.pdbx_description
1 polymer ?
#
loop_
_entity_poly.entity_id
_entity_poly.type
_entity_poly.pdbx_seq_one_letter_code
_entity_poly.pdbx_strand_id
1 'polypeptide(L)'
;MNNFNLLVSTSRYNEVNAKAEIWFTLLMCGDTYPIIQGIKYPGLITAATNIDTKEVIRKIKKILEKDPNFFQFVLKIVPVDYVCETKLKV
;
A
#
# COMPACT_ATOMS: atom_id res chain seq x y z
N MET A 1 13.27 -8.40 3.21
CA MET A 1 12.19 -7.87 2.35
C MET A 1 10.85 -8.56 2.65
N ASN A 2 10.62 -9.06 3.88
CA ASN A 2 9.55 -10.04 4.14
C ASN A 2 8.44 -9.55 5.09
N ASN A 3 8.51 -8.33 5.62
CA ASN A 3 7.49 -7.82 6.54
C ASN A 3 6.77 -6.64 5.88
N PHE A 4 5.80 -6.95 5.04
CA PHE A 4 4.79 -5.99 4.57
C PHE A 4 3.42 -6.61 4.79
N ASN A 5 2.43 -5.77 5.05
CA ASN A 5 1.05 -6.19 5.26
C ASN A 5 0.08 -5.48 4.30
N LEU A 6 0.60 -4.69 3.36
CA LEU A 6 -0.13 -4.14 2.23
C LEU A 6 0.67 -4.31 0.94
N LEU A 7 0.01 -4.80 -0.11
CA LEU A 7 0.51 -4.79 -1.48
C LEU A 7 -0.26 -3.74 -2.28
N VAL A 8 0.45 -2.86 -2.96
CA VAL A 8 -0.15 -1.73 -3.67
C VAL A 8 0.26 -1.77 -5.14
N SER A 9 -0.73 -1.61 -6.01
CA SER A 9 -0.54 -1.51 -7.46
C SER A 9 -0.61 -0.05 -7.92
N THR A 10 0.24 0.30 -8.88
CA THR A 10 0.28 1.59 -9.56
C THR A 10 0.56 1.39 -11.05
N SER A 11 0.37 2.42 -11.87
CA SER A 11 0.87 2.39 -13.25
C SER A 11 2.40 2.34 -13.24
N ARG A 12 2.99 1.63 -14.21
CA ARG A 12 4.44 1.48 -14.29
C ARG A 12 5.12 2.85 -14.33
N TYR A 13 6.23 2.98 -13.60
CA TYR A 13 7.03 4.21 -13.51
C TYR A 13 6.40 5.35 -12.67
N ASN A 14 5.26 5.11 -12.01
CA ASN A 14 4.65 6.03 -11.05
C ASN A 14 4.89 5.62 -9.58
N GLU A 15 5.81 4.70 -9.30
CA GLU A 15 6.05 4.15 -7.97
C GLU A 15 6.49 5.23 -6.96
N VAL A 16 7.19 6.28 -7.42
CA VAL A 16 7.57 7.41 -6.55
C VAL A 16 6.35 8.19 -6.07
N ASN A 17 5.43 8.51 -6.99
CA ASN A 17 4.20 9.23 -6.67
C ASN A 17 3.27 8.36 -5.82
N ALA A 18 3.11 7.08 -6.18
CA ALA A 18 2.31 6.13 -5.41
C ALA A 18 2.86 5.92 -3.99
N LYS A 19 4.19 5.92 -3.79
CA LYS A 19 4.79 5.88 -2.45
C LYS A 19 4.37 7.07 -1.60
N ALA A 20 4.46 8.28 -2.15
CA ALA A 20 4.05 9.49 -1.43
C ALA A 20 2.54 9.48 -1.10
N GLU A 21 1.71 9.06 -2.05
CA GLU A 21 0.26 8.96 -1.88
C GLU A 21 -0.13 7.93 -0.80
N ILE A 22 0.49 6.74 -0.81
CA ILE A 22 0.28 5.73 0.24
C ILE A 22 0.79 6.20 1.59
N TRP A 23 1.93 6.89 1.64
CA TRP A 23 2.46 7.43 2.88
C TRP A 23 1.48 8.40 3.53
N PHE A 24 0.97 9.35 2.74
CA PHE A 24 -0.01 10.31 3.22
C PHE A 24 -1.33 9.64 3.62
N THR A 25 -1.78 8.65 2.85
CA THR A 25 -2.99 7.87 3.17
C THR A 25 -2.87 7.14 4.50
N LEU A 26 -1.74 6.48 4.76
CA LEU A 26 -1.49 5.78 6.01
C LEU A 26 -1.36 6.76 7.19
N LEU A 27 -0.76 7.92 6.97
CA LEU A 27 -0.74 9.01 7.94
C LEU A 27 -2.15 9.46 8.34
N MET A 28 -3.04 9.68 7.36
CA MET A 28 -4.45 10.00 7.64
C MET A 28 -5.20 8.85 8.33
N CYS A 29 -4.77 7.60 8.10
CA CYS A 29 -5.28 6.44 8.81
C CYS A 29 -4.75 6.35 10.25
N GLY A 30 -3.83 7.21 10.66
CA GLY A 30 -3.25 7.30 12.00
C GLY A 30 -1.90 6.59 12.16
N ASP A 31 -1.26 6.18 11.07
CA ASP A 31 0.08 5.60 11.12
C ASP A 31 1.12 6.69 10.87
N THR A 32 1.87 7.04 11.91
CA THR A 32 2.86 8.12 11.84
C THR A 32 4.15 7.71 11.15
N TYR A 33 4.46 6.41 11.06
CA TYR A 33 5.74 5.91 10.53
C TYR A 33 5.58 4.67 9.65
N PRO A 34 4.72 4.70 8.60
CA PRO A 34 4.59 3.57 7.69
C PRO A 34 5.87 3.39 6.86
N ILE A 35 6.27 2.14 6.66
CA ILE A 35 7.44 1.80 5.84
C ILE A 35 6.96 1.41 4.45
N ILE A 36 7.39 2.15 3.42
CA ILE A 36 6.97 1.90 2.04
C ILE A 36 8.21 1.65 1.19
N GLN A 37 8.18 0.57 0.41
CA GLN A 37 9.31 0.11 -0.38
C GLN A 37 8.89 -0.16 -1.82
N GLY A 38 9.81 0.12 -2.75
CA GLY A 38 9.67 -0.36 -4.12
C GLY A 38 10.15 -1.80 -4.21
N ILE A 39 9.62 -2.54 -5.18
CA ILE A 39 10.09 -3.89 -5.49
C ILE A 39 10.60 -3.95 -6.94
N LYS A 40 11.28 -5.05 -7.29
CA LYS A 40 11.88 -5.24 -8.63
C LYS A 40 10.88 -5.27 -9.78
N TYR A 41 9.58 -5.31 -9.49
CA TYR A 41 8.51 -5.39 -10.48
C TYR A 41 7.86 -4.01 -10.68
N PRO A 42 7.99 -3.38 -11.86
CA PRO A 42 7.35 -2.11 -12.15
C PRO A 42 5.83 -2.19 -11.99
N GLY A 43 5.24 -1.14 -11.42
CA GLY A 43 3.82 -1.04 -11.10
C GLY A 43 3.44 -1.61 -9.72
N LEU A 44 4.41 -2.01 -8.90
CA LEU A 44 4.15 -2.55 -7.56
C LEU A 44 5.02 -1.90 -6.49
N ILE A 45 4.41 -1.65 -5.34
CA ILE A 45 5.07 -1.23 -4.11
C ILE A 45 4.49 -2.02 -2.92
N THR A 46 5.24 -2.11 -1.85
CA THR A 46 4.82 -2.75 -0.60
C THR A 46 4.78 -1.73 0.52
N ALA A 47 3.82 -1.84 1.44
CA ALA A 47 3.79 -1.05 2.66
C ALA A 47 3.67 -1.94 3.91
N ALA A 48 4.35 -1.53 4.97
CA ALA A 48 4.24 -2.08 6.30
C ALA A 48 3.69 -1.00 7.23
N THR A 49 2.58 -1.32 7.89
CA THR A 49 1.92 -0.47 8.87
C THR A 49 1.71 -1.22 10.18
N ASN A 50 1.77 -0.53 11.32
CA ASN A 50 1.45 -1.11 12.62
C ASN A 50 -0.05 -1.12 12.93
N ILE A 51 -0.88 -0.58 12.04
CA ILE A 51 -2.33 -0.58 12.18
C ILE A 51 -2.88 -1.90 11.62
N ASP A 52 -3.92 -2.43 12.25
CA ASP A 52 -4.70 -3.54 11.70
C ASP A 52 -5.12 -3.22 10.25
N THR A 53 -4.80 -4.14 9.33
CA THR A 53 -5.00 -3.92 7.90
C THR A 53 -6.48 -3.77 7.53
N LYS A 54 -7.40 -4.44 8.25
CA LYS A 54 -8.84 -4.30 8.03
C LYS A 54 -9.31 -2.91 8.44
N GLU A 55 -8.78 -2.38 9.54
CA GLU A 55 -9.03 -1.02 9.97
C GLU A 55 -8.48 0.02 8.98
N VAL A 56 -7.29 -0.20 8.42
CA VAL A 56 -6.76 0.64 7.33
C VAL A 56 -7.69 0.64 6.13
N ILE A 57 -8.10 -0.54 5.64
CA ILE A 57 -9.03 -0.65 4.50
C ILE A 57 -10.37 0.04 4.81
N ARG A 58 -10.89 -0.10 6.03
CA ARG A 58 -12.14 0.55 6.46
C ARG A 58 -12.01 2.08 6.43
N LYS A 59 -10.88 2.65 6.88
CA LYS A 59 -10.64 4.10 6.84
C LYS A 59 -10.46 4.60 5.41
N ILE A 60 -9.75 3.85 4.57
CA ILE A 60 -9.58 4.18 3.15
C ILE A 60 -10.94 4.20 2.43
N LYS A 61 -11.83 3.24 2.70
CA LYS A 61 -13.20 3.28 2.16
C LYS A 61 -13.94 4.56 2.52
N LYS A 62 -13.82 5.03 3.76
CA LYS A 62 -14.43 6.31 4.19
C LYS A 62 -13.83 7.53 3.50
N ILE A 63 -12.53 7.49 3.16
CA ILE A 63 -11.89 8.54 2.36
C ILE A 63 -12.50 8.53 0.95
N LEU A 64 -12.62 7.37 0.32
CA LEU A 64 -13.18 7.21 -1.02
C LEU A 64 -14.68 7.51 -1.11
N GLU A 65 -15.44 7.25 -0.06
CA GLU A 65 -16.86 7.65 0.04
C GLU A 65 -17.03 9.18 0.03
N LYS A 66 -16.04 9.92 0.56
CA LYS A 66 -16.04 11.39 0.57
C LYS A 66 -15.46 11.98 -0.71
N ASP A 67 -14.40 11.38 -1.22
CA ASP A 67 -13.73 11.78 -2.45
C ASP A 67 -13.33 10.53 -3.27
N PRO A 68 -14.16 10.14 -4.26
CA PRO A 68 -13.86 9.01 -5.13
C PRO A 68 -12.58 9.19 -5.98
N ASN A 69 -12.11 10.42 -6.17
CA ASN A 69 -10.92 10.74 -6.97
C ASN A 69 -9.66 10.93 -6.12
N PHE A 70 -9.72 10.55 -4.83
CA PHE A 70 -8.65 10.77 -3.88
C PHE A 70 -7.30 10.16 -4.32
N PHE A 71 -7.33 8.95 -4.89
CA PHE A 71 -6.12 8.31 -5.43
C PHE A 71 -5.96 8.64 -6.91
N GLN A 72 -4.77 9.14 -7.27
CA GLN A 72 -4.39 9.43 -8.65
C GLN A 72 -3.38 8.43 -9.19
N PHE A 73 -2.52 7.88 -8.33
CA PHE A 73 -1.44 6.98 -8.74
C PHE A 73 -1.66 5.55 -8.26
N VAL A 74 -2.31 5.38 -7.11
CA VAL A 74 -2.67 4.07 -6.55
C VAL A 74 -3.89 3.50 -7.26
N LEU A 75 -3.75 2.30 -7.80
CA LEU A 75 -4.83 1.59 -8.51
C LEU A 75 -5.55 0.57 -7.63
N LYS A 76 -4.82 -0.05 -6.70
CA LYS A 76 -5.36 -1.10 -5.82
C LYS A 76 -4.50 -1.24 -4.57
N ILE A 77 -5.15 -1.44 -3.42
CA ILE A 77 -4.51 -1.74 -2.14
C ILE A 77 -5.05 -3.08 -1.66
N VAL A 78 -4.17 -4.05 -1.43
CA VAL A 78 -4.53 -5.40 -1.01
C VAL A 78 -3.91 -5.68 0.36
N PRO A 79 -4.70 -5.99 1.40
CA PRO A 79 -4.17 -6.44 2.68
C PRO A 79 -3.53 -7.82 2.54
N VAL A 80 -2.40 -8.02 3.22
CA VAL A 80 -1.64 -9.27 3.23
C VAL A 80 -1.50 -9.73 4.67
N ASP A 81 -2.13 -10.86 4.99
CA ASP A 81 -2.13 -11.42 6.35
C ASP A 81 -0.83 -12.17 6.67
N TYR A 82 -0.22 -12.82 5.66
CA TYR A 82 0.97 -13.64 5.84
C TYR A 82 1.87 -13.63 4.60
N VAL A 83 3.16 -13.39 4.80
CA VAL A 83 4.20 -13.44 3.77
C VAL A 83 5.09 -14.65 4.08
N CYS A 84 5.26 -15.52 3.08
CA CYS A 84 6.09 -16.71 3.20
C CYS A 84 7.13 -16.80 2.07
N GLU A 85 8.17 -17.59 2.32
CA GLU A 85 9.16 -17.89 1.29
C GLU A 85 8.59 -18.86 0.26
N THR A 86 8.86 -18.60 -1.01
CA THR A 86 8.50 -19.49 -2.12
C THR A 86 9.70 -20.31 -2.56
N LYS A 87 9.47 -21.59 -2.88
CA LYS A 87 10.47 -22.47 -3.51
C LYS A 87 10.48 -22.35 -5.04
N LEU A 88 9.57 -21.55 -5.60
CA LEU A 88 9.51 -21.30 -7.03
C LEU A 88 10.69 -20.42 -7.45
N LYS A 89 11.41 -20.83 -8.50
CA LYS A 89 12.45 -20.02 -9.14
C LYS A 89 11.76 -19.02 -10.08
N VAL A 90 12.18 -17.75 -10.02
CA VAL A 90 11.71 -16.65 -10.87
C VAL A 90 12.79 -16.29 -11.87
#